data_AF-A0A1M7MST7-F1
#
_entry.id   AF-A0A1M7MST7-F1
#
_cell.length_a   1.000
_cell.length_b   1.000
_cell.length_c   1.000
_cell.angle_alpha   90.00
_cell.angle_beta   90.00
_cell.angle_gamma   90.00
#
_symmetry.space_group_name_H-M   'P 1'
#
loop_
_entity.id
_entity.type
_entity.pdbx_description
1 polymer ?
#
loop_
_entity_poly.entity_id
_entity_poly.type
_entity_poly.pdbx_seq_one_letter_code
_entity_poly.pdbx_strand_id
1 'polypeptide(L)'
;MEHIDNTQETFVALWRLLRRTRRYCHLHCKRFCIRRVLQLWFGGEATPEFIWQVCHLCCQAGWDQLPPPGLYPRPHRELLRAIVAVRTGISYYQIDLRALDTAYTIAYPKSTPLNVNKKKKS
;
A
#
# COMPACT_ATOMS: atom_id res chain seq x y z
N MET A 1 3.10 14.10 -0.97
CA MET A 1 2.02 13.54 -0.11
C MET A 1 2.27 14.11 1.27
N GLU A 2 1.52 15.13 1.67
CA GLU A 2 1.97 16.03 2.74
C GLU A 2 1.64 15.55 4.17
N HIS A 3 0.73 14.58 4.33
CA HIS A 3 0.40 14.02 5.65
C HIS A 3 0.04 12.52 5.53
N ILE A 4 0.73 11.68 6.31
CA ILE A 4 0.50 10.23 6.39
C ILE A 4 0.37 9.87 7.86
N ASP A 5 -0.79 9.34 8.25
CA ASP A 5 -1.09 8.90 9.61
C ASP A 5 -1.70 7.50 9.63
N ASN A 6 -1.83 6.95 10.84
CA ASN A 6 -2.47 5.66 11.10
C ASN A 6 -4.01 5.78 11.15
N THR A 7 -4.63 6.34 10.11
CA THR A 7 -6.08 6.56 10.04
C THR A 7 -6.70 5.95 8.79
N GLN A 8 -8.00 5.63 8.86
CA GLN A 8 -8.75 5.10 7.72
C GLN A 8 -8.71 6.03 6.50
N GLU A 9 -8.77 7.35 6.71
CA GLU A 9 -8.75 8.34 5.63
C GLU A 9 -7.43 8.30 4.86
N THR A 10 -6.30 8.27 5.57
CA THR A 10 -4.97 8.09 4.97
C THR A 10 -4.91 6.77 4.20
N PHE A 11 -5.40 5.67 4.77
CA PHE A 11 -5.41 4.38 4.09
C PHE A 11 -6.24 4.39 2.81
N VAL A 12 -7.41 5.03 2.80
CA VAL A 12 -8.25 5.16 1.59
C VAL A 12 -7.51 5.97 0.53
N ALA A 13 -6.87 7.08 0.91
CA ALA A 13 -6.07 7.90 0.00
C ALA A 13 -4.92 7.09 -0.61
N LEU A 14 -4.18 6.33 0.21
CA LEU A 14 -3.08 5.47 -0.22
C LEU A 14 -3.54 4.37 -1.19
N TRP A 15 -4.64 3.67 -0.89
CA TRP A 15 -5.19 2.66 -1.79
C TRP A 15 -5.61 3.23 -3.14
N ARG A 16 -6.26 4.40 -3.14
CA ARG A 16 -6.65 5.12 -4.37
C ARG A 16 -5.43 5.57 -5.16
N LEU A 17 -4.41 6.08 -4.47
CA LEU A 17 -3.14 6.48 -5.09
C LEU A 17 -2.46 5.28 -5.74
N LEU A 18 -2.38 4.13 -5.06
CA LEU A 18 -1.85 2.89 -5.62
C LEU A 18 -2.56 2.45 -6.90
N ARG A 19 -3.88 2.58 -6.93
CA ARG A 19 -4.68 2.31 -8.13
C ARG A 19 -4.29 3.22 -9.28
N ARG A 20 -4.11 4.52 -9.01
CA ARG A 20 -3.68 5.53 -10.00
C ARG A 20 -2.26 5.26 -10.48
N THR A 21 -1.34 4.98 -9.57
CA THR A 21 0.07 4.70 -9.87
C THR A 21 0.23 3.47 -10.74
N ARG A 22 -0.54 2.41 -10.50
CA ARG A 22 -0.52 1.25 -11.40
C ARG A 22 -0.95 1.61 -12.82
N ARG A 23 -2.04 2.38 -12.97
CA ARG A 23 -2.50 2.83 -14.29
C ARG A 23 -1.43 3.69 -14.97
N TYR A 24 -0.83 4.62 -14.23
CA TYR A 24 0.27 5.44 -14.72
C TYR A 24 1.45 4.57 -15.19
N CYS A 25 1.93 3.64 -14.37
CA CYS A 25 3.01 2.72 -14.75
C CYS A 25 2.66 1.94 -16.03
N HIS A 26 1.44 1.43 -16.15
CA HIS A 26 0.99 0.72 -17.34
C HIS A 26 0.99 1.62 -18.59
N LEU A 27 0.40 2.82 -18.51
CA LEU A 27 0.33 3.77 -19.62
C LEU A 27 1.71 4.24 -20.10
N HIS A 28 2.68 4.36 -19.18
CA HIS A 28 4.04 4.79 -19.49
C HIS A 28 5.02 3.62 -19.69
N CYS A 29 4.52 2.39 -19.86
CA CYS A 29 5.34 1.18 -20.04
C CYS A 29 6.44 1.04 -18.96
N LYS A 30 6.14 1.43 -17.72
CA LYS A 30 7.03 1.31 -16.57
C LYS A 30 6.63 0.11 -15.71
N ARG A 31 7.63 -0.55 -15.14
CA ARG A 31 7.41 -1.60 -14.13
C ARG A 31 6.70 -1.02 -12.92
N PHE A 32 5.64 -1.70 -12.47
CA PHE A 32 4.94 -1.36 -11.23
C PHE A 32 5.56 -2.18 -10.08
N CYS A 33 6.61 -1.65 -9.47
CA CYS A 33 7.34 -2.25 -8.34
C CYS A 33 7.41 -1.28 -7.15
N ILE A 34 7.74 -1.77 -5.95
CA ILE A 34 7.77 -0.94 -4.73
C ILE A 34 8.68 0.27 -4.89
N ARG A 35 9.91 0.06 -5.37
CA ARG A 35 10.86 1.17 -5.58
C ARG A 35 10.27 2.26 -6.47
N ARG A 36 9.62 1.88 -7.57
CA ARG A 36 9.00 2.84 -8.49
C ARG A 36 7.80 3.54 -7.85
N VAL A 37 6.99 2.81 -7.07
CA VAL A 37 5.87 3.38 -6.31
C VAL A 37 6.39 4.45 -5.34
N LEU A 38 7.41 4.12 -4.53
CA LEU A 38 7.98 5.05 -3.56
C LEU A 38 8.60 6.28 -4.25
N GLN A 39 9.36 6.08 -5.32
CA GLN A 39 9.93 7.19 -6.12
C GLN A 39 8.84 8.11 -6.68
N LEU A 40 7.73 7.56 -7.17
CA LEU A 40 6.63 8.35 -7.72
C LEU A 40 5.85 9.12 -6.64
N TRP A 41 5.83 8.62 -5.40
CA TRP A 41 5.02 9.21 -4.33
C TRP A 41 5.78 10.22 -3.49
N PHE A 42 7.07 9.95 -3.27
CA PHE A 42 7.92 10.67 -2.33
C PHE A 42 9.07 11.42 -3.02
N GLY A 43 9.29 11.22 -4.33
CA GLY A 43 10.28 11.96 -5.09
C GLY A 43 11.69 11.85 -4.47
N GLY A 44 12.28 12.98 -4.11
CA GLY A 44 13.60 13.04 -3.48
C GLY A 44 13.67 12.41 -2.08
N GLU A 45 12.54 12.26 -1.38
CA GLU A 45 12.48 11.56 -0.09
C GLU A 45 12.53 10.03 -0.24
N ALA A 46 12.42 9.50 -1.47
CA ALA A 46 12.55 8.07 -1.74
C ALA A 46 14.03 7.62 -1.73
N THR A 47 14.74 7.86 -0.63
CA THR A 47 16.14 7.49 -0.46
C THR A 47 16.33 5.97 -0.47
N PRO A 48 17.53 5.46 -0.79
CA PRO A 48 17.83 4.03 -0.71
C PRO A 48 17.48 3.42 0.64
N GLU A 49 17.73 4.13 1.74
CA GLU A 49 17.46 3.70 3.11
C GLU A 49 15.95 3.60 3.36
N PHE A 50 15.17 4.60 2.94
CA PHE A 50 13.72 4.57 3.06
C PHE A 50 13.10 3.41 2.25
N ILE A 51 13.57 3.23 1.02
CA ILE A 51 13.14 2.12 0.15
C ILE A 51 13.48 0.78 0.82
N TRP A 52 14.70 0.64 1.35
CA TRP A 52 15.14 -0.58 2.02
C TRP A 52 14.29 -0.88 3.25
N GLN A 53 14.02 0.11 4.11
CA GLN A 53 13.18 -0.07 5.31
C GLN A 53 11.77 -0.54 4.95
N VAL A 54 11.13 0.10 3.96
CA VAL A 54 9.79 -0.31 3.50
C VAL A 54 9.81 -1.74 2.95
N CYS A 55 10.80 -2.06 2.11
CA CYS A 55 10.96 -3.39 1.51
C CYS A 55 11.20 -4.47 2.58
N HIS A 56 12.04 -4.17 3.57
CA HIS A 56 12.34 -5.05 4.70
C HIS A 56 11.08 -5.35 5.52
N LEU A 57 10.31 -4.31 5.88
CA LEU A 57 9.09 -4.47 6.68
C LEU A 57 7.97 -5.24 5.97
N CYS A 58 7.83 -5.09 4.66
CA CYS A 58 6.82 -5.83 3.89
C CYS A 58 7.33 -7.18 3.35
N CYS A 59 8.56 -7.57 3.67
CA CYS A 59 9.23 -8.79 3.19
C CYS A 59 9.21 -8.93 1.66
N GLN A 60 9.63 -7.89 0.93
CA GLN A 60 9.67 -7.84 -0.52
C GLN A 60 11.04 -7.35 -1.02
N ALA A 61 11.52 -7.85 -2.17
CA ALA A 61 12.82 -7.41 -2.72
C ALA A 61 12.79 -5.97 -3.30
N GLY A 62 11.60 -5.44 -3.59
CA GLY A 62 11.39 -4.05 -4.00
C GLY A 62 11.49 -3.77 -5.50
N TRP A 63 12.17 -4.63 -6.26
CA TRP A 63 12.31 -4.57 -7.72
C TRP A 63 11.32 -5.45 -8.49
N ASP A 64 10.69 -6.39 -7.79
CA ASP A 64 9.75 -7.32 -8.37
C ASP A 64 8.49 -6.62 -8.86
N GLN A 65 7.94 -7.15 -9.94
CA GLN A 65 6.68 -6.68 -10.49
C GLN A 65 5.57 -6.99 -9.47
N LEU A 66 4.99 -5.95 -8.87
CA LEU A 66 3.87 -6.10 -7.96
C LEU A 66 2.64 -6.59 -8.74
N PRO A 67 1.83 -7.46 -8.13
CA PRO A 67 0.65 -7.97 -8.78
C PRO A 67 -0.45 -6.89 -8.91
N PRO A 68 -1.55 -7.22 -9.61
CA PRO A 68 -2.75 -6.39 -9.63
C PRO A 68 -3.38 -6.19 -8.24
N PRO A 69 -3.53 -4.97 -7.70
CA PRO A 69 -4.09 -4.76 -6.35
C PRO A 69 -5.57 -5.13 -6.20
N GLY A 70 -6.33 -5.10 -7.29
CA GLY A 70 -7.72 -5.57 -7.29
C GLY A 70 -7.87 -7.09 -7.22
N LEU A 71 -6.82 -7.86 -7.54
CA LEU A 71 -6.84 -9.32 -7.54
C LEU A 71 -6.02 -9.90 -6.38
N TYR A 72 -4.88 -9.27 -6.06
CA TYR A 72 -3.95 -9.72 -5.05
C TYR A 72 -3.69 -8.60 -4.04
N PRO A 73 -4.64 -8.27 -3.17
CA PRO A 73 -4.51 -7.11 -2.29
C PRO A 73 -3.50 -7.28 -1.15
N ARG A 74 -3.17 -8.51 -0.74
CA ARG A 74 -2.32 -8.76 0.45
C ARG A 74 -0.91 -8.13 0.35
N PRO A 75 -0.14 -8.29 -0.74
CA PRO A 75 1.18 -7.66 -0.85
C PRO A 75 1.10 -6.13 -0.78
N HIS A 76 0.03 -5.55 -1.32
CA HIS A 76 -0.18 -4.10 -1.28
C HIS A 76 -0.59 -3.62 0.09
N ARG A 77 -1.39 -4.39 0.83
CA ARG A 77 -1.72 -4.09 2.22
C ARG A 77 -0.45 -3.99 3.06
N GLU A 78 0.42 -5.00 2.98
CA GLU A 78 1.69 -4.97 3.75
C GLU A 78 2.61 -3.83 3.29
N LEU A 79 2.64 -3.51 1.99
CA LEU A 79 3.34 -2.34 1.48
C LEU A 79 2.80 -1.03 2.09
N LEU A 80 1.48 -0.81 2.05
CA LEU A 80 0.87 0.40 2.59
C LEU A 80 1.09 0.51 4.10
N ARG A 81 0.97 -0.62 4.81
CA ARG A 81 1.26 -0.72 6.24
C ARG A 81 2.72 -0.34 6.54
N ALA A 82 3.68 -0.86 5.78
CA ALA A 82 5.09 -0.53 5.92
C ALA A 82 5.35 0.96 5.65
N ILE A 83 4.74 1.53 4.61
CA ILE A 83 4.87 2.96 4.30
C ILE A 83 4.40 3.81 5.48
N VAL A 84 3.22 3.52 6.04
CA VAL A 84 2.70 4.29 7.18
C VAL A 84 3.58 4.11 8.42
N ALA A 85 4.00 2.87 8.73
CA ALA A 85 4.89 2.61 9.86
C ALA A 85 6.19 3.43 9.78
N VAL A 86 6.88 3.40 8.64
CA VAL A 86 8.13 4.15 8.45
C VAL A 86 7.90 5.66 8.51
N ARG A 87 6.81 6.16 7.91
CA ARG A 87 6.52 7.61 7.87
C ARG A 87 6.07 8.21 9.20
N THR A 88 5.38 7.42 10.01
CA THR A 88 4.85 7.86 11.31
C THR A 88 5.77 7.52 12.48
N GLY A 89 6.78 6.66 12.27
CA GLY A 89 7.59 6.09 13.35
C GLY A 89 6.82 5.11 14.25
N ILE A 90 5.58 4.77 13.89
CA ILE A 90 4.76 3.80 14.63
C ILE A 90 5.26 2.39 14.29
N SER A 91 5.25 1.50 15.29
CA SER A 91 5.59 0.09 15.06
C SER A 91 4.69 -0.52 13.99
N TYR A 92 5.28 -1.33 13.10
CA TYR A 92 4.54 -2.07 12.07
C TYR A 92 3.33 -2.84 12.64
N TYR A 93 3.47 -3.39 13.86
CA TYR A 93 2.42 -4.14 14.55
C TYR A 93 1.32 -3.29 15.18
N GLN A 94 1.55 -1.98 15.35
CA GLN A 94 0.59 -1.03 15.89
C GLN A 94 -0.26 -0.32 14.83
N ILE A 95 0.02 -0.55 13.55
CA ILE A 95 -0.80 -0.04 12.45
C ILE A 95 -2.19 -0.68 12.48
N ASP A 96 -3.24 0.13 12.33
CA ASP A 96 -4.62 -0.33 12.35
C ASP A 96 -4.96 -1.11 11.07
N LEU A 97 -4.73 -2.42 11.14
CA LEU A 97 -5.05 -3.37 10.09
C LEU A 97 -6.54 -3.38 9.72
N ARG A 98 -7.43 -3.13 10.69
CA ARG A 98 -8.87 -3.16 10.44
C ARG A 98 -9.29 -1.94 9.63
N ALA A 99 -8.77 -0.76 9.96
CA ALA A 99 -8.98 0.45 9.17
C ALA A 99 -8.37 0.30 7.76
N LEU A 100 -7.18 -0.29 7.64
CA LEU A 100 -6.52 -0.52 6.36
C LEU A 100 -7.29 -1.50 5.44
N ASP A 101 -7.83 -2.58 6.00
CA ASP A 101 -8.67 -3.55 5.27
C ASP A 101 -10.04 -2.93 4.89
N THR A 102 -10.62 -2.11 5.75
CA THR A 102 -11.88 -1.40 5.47
C THR A 102 -11.67 -0.38 4.34
N ALA A 103 -10.56 0.35 4.39
CA ALA A 103 -10.17 1.31 3.37
C ALA A 103 -10.01 0.69 1.98
N TYR A 104 -9.56 -0.57 1.89
CA TYR A 104 -9.49 -1.30 0.64
C TYR A 104 -10.87 -1.46 -0.01
N THR A 105 -11.88 -1.84 0.77
CA THR A 105 -13.27 -2.03 0.28
C THR A 105 -13.84 -0.71 -0.25
N ILE A 106 -13.50 0.41 0.37
CA ILE A 106 -13.88 1.75 -0.08
C ILE A 106 -13.17 2.12 -1.39
N ALA A 107 -11.89 1.80 -1.53
CA ALA A 107 -11.09 2.13 -2.72
C ALA A 107 -11.37 1.19 -3.92
N TYR A 108 -11.80 -0.03 -3.65
CA TYR A 108 -12.10 -1.08 -4.61
C TYR A 108 -13.48 -1.73 -4.31
N PRO A 109 -14.59 -1.02 -4.56
CA PRO A 109 -15.93 -1.52 -4.22
C PRO A 109 -16.37 -2.77 -5.00
N LYS A 110 -15.69 -3.09 -6.12
CA LYS A 110 -15.99 -4.24 -6.99
C LYS A 110 -15.03 -5.42 -6.81
N SER A 111 -14.08 -5.37 -5.88
CA SER A 111 -13.13 -6.46 -5.62
C SER A 111 -13.57 -7.33 -4.45
N THR A 112 -13.10 -8.58 -4.43
CA THR A 112 -13.28 -9.47 -3.28
C THR A 112 -12.69 -8.84 -2.02
N PRO A 113 -13.44 -8.70 -0.91
CA PRO A 113 -12.92 -8.15 0.33
C PRO A 113 -11.68 -8.90 0.81
N LEU A 114 -10.68 -8.17 1.32
CA LEU A 114 -9.47 -8.74 1.93
C LEU A 114 -9.79 -9.73 3.07
N ASN A 115 -10.90 -9.51 3.76
CA ASN A 115 -11.31 -10.25 4.94
C ASN A 115 -12.50 -11.17 4.64
N VAL A 116 -12.23 -12.30 3.98
CA VAL A 116 -13.23 -13.31 3.60
C VAL A 116 -13.76 -14.07 4.83
N ASN A 117 -13.12 -13.93 6.00
CA ASN A 117 -13.41 -14.75 7.20
C ASN A 117 -14.36 -14.14 8.22
N LYS A 118 -14.94 -12.96 7.96
CA LYS A 118 -16.15 -12.57 8.71
C LYS A 118 -17.31 -13.38 8.15
N LYS A 119 -17.47 -14.62 8.63
CA LYS A 119 -18.76 -15.31 8.63
C LYS A 119 -19.80 -14.26 9.01
N LYS A 120 -20.74 -13.96 8.11
CA LYS A 120 -21.96 -13.27 8.49
C LYS A 120 -22.51 -14.06 9.67
N LYS A 121 -22.43 -13.51 10.89
CA LYS A 121 -23.35 -13.95 11.94
C LYS A 121 -24.71 -13.47 11.45
N SER A 122 -25.46 -14.41 10.89
CA SER A 122 -26.91 -14.31 10.71
C SER A 122 -27.57 -13.92 12.02
#